data_AF-A0A484QYA5-F1
#
_entry.id   AF-A0A484QYA5-F1
#
_cell.length_a   1.000
_cell.length_b   1.000
_cell.length_c   1.000
_cell.angle_alpha   90.00
_cell.angle_beta   90.00
_cell.angle_gamma   90.00
#
_symmetry.space_group_name_H-M   'P 1'
#
loop_
_entity.id
_entity.type
_entity.pdbx_description
1 polymer ?
#
loop_
_entity_poly.entity_id
_entity_poly.type
_entity_poly.pdbx_seq_one_letter_code
_entity_poly.pdbx_strand_id
1 'polypeptide(L)'
;MGSVHSLFRFPVKGLSGESLDRVDLIAGKGIPADRRYAITNGSWTFDAATFTPRPKTDYLVLLKHEALAALSTRYLDDSETLVVKDPQGTVTHYRLSDPADRAKCAQRIADHLADVALDGPPAIVSAEGIRYTDVSVNSEALMNAVSFINLASVRDLSRAMGVAVNPLRFRANIYFDNGEPWSEMDWMDKDVRVGDTTLRIVRQTKRCPAVNVDPVTAERDLAIPAALSRHFGHVLCGVYGEVRKGGEVRVEDRVTLQG
;
A
#
# COMPACT_ATOMS: atom_id res chain seq x y z
N MET A 1 9.40 -23.41 1.79
CA MET A 1 8.34 -23.18 0.77
C MET A 1 7.16 -22.55 1.48
N GLY A 2 6.52 -21.52 0.92
CA GLY A 2 5.35 -20.88 1.54
C GLY A 2 4.14 -20.84 0.62
N SER A 3 3.05 -20.24 1.09
CA SER A 3 1.86 -19.93 0.28
C SER A 3 1.41 -18.49 0.50
N VAL A 4 0.70 -17.94 -0.49
CA VAL A 4 -0.01 -16.67 -0.37
C VAL A 4 -1.14 -16.86 0.63
N HIS A 5 -1.08 -16.12 1.74
CA HIS A 5 -2.14 -16.11 2.75
C HIS A 5 -3.23 -15.09 2.40
N SER A 6 -2.84 -13.92 1.91
CA SER A 6 -3.81 -12.89 1.51
C SER A 6 -3.24 -11.92 0.48
N LEU A 7 -4.14 -11.40 -0.35
CA LEU A 7 -3.85 -10.41 -1.39
C LEU A 7 -4.59 -9.13 -1.09
N PHE A 8 -3.92 -8.00 -1.31
CA PHE A 8 -4.49 -6.67 -1.11
C PHE A 8 -4.08 -5.70 -2.21
N ARG A 9 -4.97 -4.76 -2.48
CA ARG A 9 -4.64 -3.50 -3.18
C ARG A 9 -5.11 -2.30 -2.37
N PHE A 10 -4.52 -1.15 -2.65
CA PHE A 10 -4.78 0.12 -1.98
C PHE A 10 -5.09 1.20 -3.03
N PRO A 11 -6.33 1.29 -3.54
CA PRO A 11 -6.65 2.11 -4.71
C PRO A 11 -6.27 3.59 -4.56
N VAL A 12 -6.41 4.14 -3.36
CA VAL A 12 -6.03 5.52 -3.02
C VAL A 12 -4.88 5.53 -2.02
N LYS A 13 -3.81 6.26 -2.31
CA LYS A 13 -2.69 6.48 -1.39
C LYS A 13 -3.22 7.07 -0.07
N GLY A 14 -2.84 6.45 1.04
CA GLY A 14 -3.22 6.90 2.38
C GLY A 14 -4.52 6.30 2.92
N LEU A 15 -5.41 5.78 2.08
CA LEU A 15 -6.68 5.16 2.51
C LEU A 15 -6.53 3.64 2.72
N SER A 16 -7.57 3.00 3.24
CA SER A 16 -7.62 1.57 3.54
C SER A 16 -7.36 0.69 2.31
N GLY A 17 -6.89 -0.53 2.56
CA GLY A 17 -6.74 -1.56 1.55
C GLY A 17 -8.00 -2.41 1.42
N GLU A 18 -8.16 -3.05 0.28
CA GLU A 18 -9.21 -4.02 0.03
C GLU A 18 -8.63 -5.38 -0.31
N SER A 19 -9.22 -6.44 0.25
CA SER A 19 -8.79 -7.81 -0.01
C SER A 19 -9.20 -8.25 -1.41
N LEU A 20 -8.37 -9.11 -1.98
CA LEU A 20 -8.58 -9.77 -3.26
C LEU A 20 -8.49 -11.28 -3.05
N ASP A 21 -9.35 -12.04 -3.73
CA ASP A 21 -9.20 -13.50 -3.78
C ASP A 21 -8.15 -13.91 -4.81
N ARG A 22 -7.98 -13.07 -5.85
CA ARG A 22 -7.04 -13.25 -6.95
C ARG A 22 -6.69 -11.94 -7.64
N VAL A 23 -5.61 -11.94 -8.41
CA VAL A 23 -5.18 -10.80 -9.21
C VAL A 23 -4.40 -11.24 -10.45
N ASP A 24 -4.70 -10.61 -11.59
CA ASP A 24 -3.91 -10.79 -12.82
C ASP A 24 -2.72 -9.82 -12.83
N LEU A 25 -1.52 -10.38 -12.90
CA LEU A 25 -0.27 -9.64 -13.03
C LEU A 25 0.18 -9.59 -14.49
N ILE A 26 0.65 -8.43 -14.92
CA ILE A 26 1.23 -8.21 -16.25
C ILE A 26 2.71 -7.88 -16.08
N ALA A 27 3.56 -8.45 -16.94
CA ALA A 27 5.00 -8.18 -16.90
C ALA A 27 5.28 -6.66 -16.97
N GLY A 28 6.16 -6.18 -16.09
CA GLY A 28 6.52 -4.76 -15.98
C GLY A 28 5.44 -3.84 -15.37
N LYS A 29 4.29 -4.37 -14.94
CA LYS A 29 3.20 -3.60 -14.33
C LYS A 29 2.96 -4.01 -12.88
N GLY A 30 2.48 -3.06 -12.07
CA GLY A 30 2.03 -3.32 -10.72
C GLY A 30 0.62 -3.93 -10.65
N ILE A 31 0.18 -4.25 -9.43
CA ILE A 31 -1.19 -4.74 -9.14
C ILE A 31 -2.24 -3.80 -9.77
N PRO A 32 -3.21 -4.30 -10.55
CA PRO A 32 -4.29 -3.48 -11.12
C PRO A 32 -4.98 -2.58 -10.07
N ALA A 33 -5.18 -1.32 -10.44
CA ALA A 33 -5.75 -0.25 -9.61
C ALA A 33 -5.01 0.07 -8.28
N ASP A 34 -3.93 -0.64 -7.90
CA ASP A 34 -3.16 -0.32 -6.70
C ASP A 34 -2.50 1.05 -6.80
N ARG A 35 -2.80 1.90 -5.82
CA ARG A 35 -2.33 3.29 -5.68
C ARG A 35 -2.51 4.08 -6.97
N ARG A 36 -3.62 3.83 -7.69
CA ARG A 36 -4.01 4.56 -8.91
C ARG A 36 -4.32 6.02 -8.62
N TYR A 37 -4.80 6.30 -7.42
CA TYR A 37 -5.14 7.65 -6.98
C TYR A 37 -4.29 8.06 -5.77
N ALA A 38 -4.13 9.37 -5.60
CA ALA A 38 -3.67 9.99 -4.35
C ALA A 38 -4.49 11.24 -4.06
N ILE A 39 -4.34 11.81 -2.86
CA ILE A 39 -5.02 13.04 -2.47
C ILE A 39 -3.94 14.07 -2.14
N THR A 40 -3.93 15.22 -2.80
CA THR A 40 -2.94 16.27 -2.51
C THR A 40 -3.18 16.87 -1.12
N ASN A 41 -2.12 17.36 -0.49
CA ASN A 41 -2.21 18.15 0.76
C ASN A 41 -2.59 19.63 0.53
N GLY A 42 -2.84 20.02 -0.73
CA GLY A 42 -3.15 21.40 -1.10
C GLY A 42 -1.95 22.31 -1.33
N SER A 43 -0.71 21.86 -1.10
CA SER A 43 0.49 22.72 -1.25
C SER A 43 0.97 22.89 -2.70
N TRP A 44 0.26 22.30 -3.66
CA TRP A 44 0.63 22.31 -5.08
C TRP A 44 -0.58 22.02 -5.96
N THR A 45 -0.50 22.45 -7.21
CA THR A 45 -1.52 22.20 -8.24
C THR A 45 -1.12 21.02 -9.10
N PHE A 46 -2.06 20.10 -9.31
CA PHE A 46 -1.87 18.93 -10.15
C PHE A 46 -2.19 19.23 -11.62
N ASP A 47 -1.30 18.82 -12.52
CA ASP A 47 -1.50 18.76 -13.95
C ASP A 47 -1.08 17.38 -14.44
N ALA A 48 -2.04 16.61 -14.98
CA ALA A 48 -1.79 15.24 -15.44
C ALA A 48 -0.84 15.18 -16.64
N ALA A 49 -0.83 16.20 -17.50
CA ALA A 49 -0.05 16.18 -18.74
C ALA A 49 1.46 16.34 -18.50
N THR A 50 1.83 17.00 -17.41
CA THR A 50 3.22 17.29 -17.04
C THR A 50 3.66 16.58 -15.76
N PHE A 51 2.82 15.70 -15.22
CA PHE A 51 3.05 15.10 -13.91
C PHE A 51 4.29 14.19 -13.90
N THR A 52 5.18 14.47 -12.95
CA THR A 52 6.24 13.55 -12.53
C THR A 52 6.01 13.12 -11.08
N PRO A 53 6.31 11.86 -10.71
CA PRO A 53 6.15 11.37 -9.33
C PRO A 53 6.74 12.32 -8.28
N ARG A 54 5.97 12.58 -7.22
CA ARG A 54 6.32 13.53 -6.14
C ARG A 54 6.50 12.81 -4.79
N PRO A 55 7.27 13.39 -3.85
CA PRO A 55 7.42 12.84 -2.51
C PRO A 55 6.08 12.60 -1.81
N LYS A 56 5.99 11.56 -0.98
CA LYS A 56 4.76 11.22 -0.25
C LYS A 56 4.23 12.33 0.68
N THR A 57 5.08 13.30 1.05
CA THR A 57 4.72 14.43 1.91
C THR A 57 3.83 15.47 1.25
N ASP A 58 3.71 15.40 -0.08
CA ASP A 58 2.86 16.26 -0.93
C ASP A 58 1.42 15.72 -1.04
N TYR A 59 1.13 14.64 -0.30
CA TYR A 59 -0.17 13.97 -0.31
C TYR A 59 -0.67 13.76 1.12
N LEU A 60 -1.98 13.57 1.27
CA LEU A 60 -2.57 13.09 2.51
C LEU A 60 -2.15 11.62 2.73
N VAL A 61 -1.36 11.38 3.76
CA VAL A 61 -0.79 10.06 4.07
C VAL A 61 -0.82 9.78 5.57
N LEU A 62 -0.88 8.49 5.94
CA LEU A 62 -0.86 8.02 7.34
C LEU A 62 0.39 8.46 8.13
N LEU A 63 1.46 8.84 7.43
CA LEU A 63 2.63 9.43 8.08
C LEU A 63 2.30 10.74 8.80
N LYS A 64 1.37 11.53 8.25
CA LYS A 64 0.96 12.85 8.76
C LYS A 64 -0.46 12.85 9.36
N HIS A 65 -1.33 11.95 8.90
CA HIS A 65 -2.76 11.95 9.23
C HIS A 65 -3.24 10.53 9.54
N GLU A 66 -3.09 10.07 10.78
CA GLU A 66 -3.59 8.75 11.20
C GLU A 66 -5.10 8.58 11.04
N ALA A 67 -5.88 9.65 11.19
CA ALA A 67 -7.34 9.64 11.04
C ALA A 67 -7.81 9.07 9.69
N LEU A 68 -6.99 9.13 8.63
CA LEU A 68 -7.30 8.48 7.35
C LEU A 68 -7.57 6.97 7.49
N ALA A 69 -6.94 6.30 8.46
CA ALA A 69 -7.15 4.87 8.71
C ALA A 69 -8.57 4.55 9.22
N ALA A 70 -9.28 5.55 9.76
CA ALA A 70 -10.67 5.36 10.21
C ALA A 70 -11.67 5.29 9.04
N LEU A 71 -11.24 5.68 7.82
CA LEU A 71 -12.05 5.56 6.61
C LEU A 71 -11.89 4.18 5.96
N SER A 72 -13.00 3.45 5.84
CA SER A 72 -13.04 2.21 5.07
C SER A 72 -13.41 2.51 3.62
N THR A 73 -12.66 1.97 2.67
CA THR A 73 -12.83 2.25 1.24
C THR A 73 -12.85 1.00 0.39
N ARG A 74 -13.62 1.04 -0.70
CA ARG A 74 -13.68 0.02 -1.74
C ARG A 74 -13.68 0.69 -3.09
N TYR A 75 -12.89 0.19 -4.05
CA TYR A 75 -12.91 0.68 -5.42
C TYR A 75 -13.62 -0.30 -6.34
N LEU A 76 -14.58 0.21 -7.11
CA LEU A 76 -15.33 -0.55 -8.10
C LEU A 76 -14.78 -0.24 -9.49
N ASP A 77 -14.02 -1.17 -10.07
CA ASP A 77 -13.32 -0.96 -11.35
C ASP A 77 -14.27 -0.61 -12.49
N ASP A 78 -15.38 -1.35 -12.64
CA ASP A 78 -16.33 -1.20 -13.76
C ASP A 78 -16.96 0.19 -13.87
N SER A 79 -17.10 0.88 -12.73
CA SER A 79 -17.78 2.18 -12.63
C SER A 79 -16.85 3.31 -12.21
N GLU A 80 -15.56 3.02 -12.03
CA GLU A 80 -14.54 3.91 -11.48
C GLU A 80 -15.01 4.64 -10.21
N THR A 81 -15.73 3.92 -9.35
CA THR A 81 -16.37 4.47 -8.16
C THR A 81 -15.60 4.11 -6.89
N LEU A 82 -15.27 5.11 -6.09
CA LEU A 82 -14.77 4.95 -4.74
C LEU A 82 -15.94 4.98 -3.77
N VAL A 83 -16.15 3.87 -3.07
CA VAL A 83 -17.06 3.79 -1.93
C VAL A 83 -16.27 4.15 -0.68
N VAL A 84 -16.76 5.12 0.09
CA VAL A 84 -16.15 5.57 1.34
C VAL A 84 -17.16 5.37 2.46
N LYS A 85 -16.76 4.65 3.51
CA LYS A 85 -17.49 4.48 4.75
C LYS A 85 -16.75 5.20 5.88
N ASP A 86 -17.42 6.14 6.52
CA ASP A 86 -16.87 6.87 7.67
C ASP A 86 -17.04 6.11 9.00
N PRO A 87 -16.42 6.58 10.10
CA PRO A 87 -16.54 5.93 11.41
C PRO A 87 -17.97 5.91 11.97
N GLN A 88 -18.83 6.83 11.51
CA GLN A 88 -20.25 6.88 11.87
C GLN A 88 -21.08 5.85 11.07
N GLY A 89 -20.46 5.17 10.10
CA GLY A 89 -21.09 4.14 9.28
C GLY A 89 -21.77 4.68 8.03
N THR A 90 -21.68 5.98 7.75
CA THR A 90 -22.23 6.58 6.53
C THR A 90 -21.44 6.09 5.33
N VAL A 91 -22.13 5.54 4.33
CA VAL A 91 -21.54 5.08 3.08
C VAL A 91 -21.85 6.09 1.99
N THR A 92 -20.84 6.56 1.28
CA THR A 92 -20.99 7.47 0.13
C THR A 92 -20.20 6.93 -1.06
N HIS A 93 -20.75 7.12 -2.25
CA HIS A 93 -20.20 6.64 -3.51
C HIS A 93 -19.76 7.83 -4.35
N TYR A 94 -18.52 7.80 -4.83
CA TYR A 94 -17.94 8.85 -5.65
C TYR A 94 -17.39 8.28 -6.95
N ARG A 95 -17.97 8.65 -8.10
CA ARG A 95 -17.45 8.32 -9.42
C ARG A 95 -16.21 9.18 -9.71
N LEU A 96 -15.01 8.61 -9.59
CA LEU A 96 -13.75 9.35 -9.71
C LEU A 96 -13.42 9.79 -11.14
N SER A 97 -14.12 9.28 -12.14
CA SER A 97 -14.07 9.77 -13.52
C SER A 97 -14.86 11.07 -13.73
N ASP A 98 -15.78 11.42 -12.82
CA ASP A 98 -16.51 12.69 -12.81
C ASP A 98 -15.74 13.75 -11.98
N PRO A 99 -15.27 14.86 -12.57
CA PRO A 99 -14.53 15.90 -11.85
C PRO A 99 -15.28 16.49 -10.65
N ALA A 100 -16.60 16.65 -10.74
CA ALA A 100 -17.40 17.23 -9.65
C ALA A 100 -17.51 16.26 -8.48
N ASP A 101 -17.73 14.98 -8.76
CA ASP A 101 -17.85 13.95 -7.73
C ASP A 101 -16.49 13.65 -7.07
N ARG A 102 -15.43 13.70 -7.86
CA ARG A 102 -14.04 13.63 -7.40
C ARG A 102 -13.67 14.78 -6.46
N ALA A 103 -14.11 16.00 -6.75
CA ALA A 103 -13.91 17.16 -5.87
C ALA A 103 -14.68 17.02 -4.55
N LYS A 104 -15.95 16.56 -4.60
CA LYS A 104 -16.74 16.25 -3.39
C LYS A 104 -16.07 15.20 -2.53
N CYS A 105 -15.53 14.15 -3.15
CA CYS A 105 -14.79 13.09 -2.45
C CYS A 105 -13.55 13.65 -1.74
N ALA A 106 -12.75 14.46 -2.43
CA ALA A 106 -11.57 15.11 -1.85
C ALA A 106 -11.96 15.96 -0.62
N GLN A 107 -13.01 16.77 -0.74
CA GLN A 107 -13.50 17.60 0.35
C GLN A 107 -14.01 16.77 1.52
N ARG A 108 -14.79 15.71 1.28
CA ARG A 108 -15.29 14.82 2.35
C ARG A 108 -14.15 14.20 3.14
N ILE A 109 -13.08 13.79 2.47
CA ILE A 109 -11.89 13.23 3.12
C ILE A 109 -11.16 14.32 3.91
N ALA A 110 -11.10 15.55 3.41
CA ALA A 110 -10.55 16.70 4.12
C ALA A 110 -11.34 17.03 5.40
N ASP A 111 -12.67 17.04 5.31
CA ASP A 111 -13.57 17.30 6.44
C ASP A 111 -13.40 16.26 7.55
N HIS A 112 -13.09 15.01 7.19
CA HIS A 112 -12.75 13.96 8.15
C HIS A 112 -11.43 14.23 8.89
N LEU A 113 -10.56 15.07 8.34
CA LEU A 113 -9.31 15.51 8.95
C LEU A 113 -9.43 16.87 9.68
N ALA A 114 -10.64 17.32 10.04
CA ALA A 114 -10.96 18.68 10.48
C ALA A 114 -9.98 19.35 11.47
N ASP A 115 -9.25 18.60 12.28
CA ASP A 115 -8.23 19.13 13.21
C ASP A 115 -6.88 19.43 12.56
N VAL A 116 -6.75 19.26 11.25
CA VAL A 116 -5.50 19.43 10.49
C VAL A 116 -5.64 20.55 9.47
N ALA A 117 -4.88 21.62 9.67
CA ALA A 117 -4.71 22.67 8.67
C ALA A 117 -4.01 22.09 7.42
N LEU A 118 -4.72 22.12 6.29
CA LEU A 118 -4.14 21.81 4.98
C LEU A 118 -3.54 23.07 4.35
N ASP A 119 -2.53 22.87 3.50
CA ASP A 119 -1.83 23.97 2.82
C ASP A 119 -2.71 24.65 1.75
N GLY A 120 -3.80 23.99 1.35
CA GLY A 120 -4.78 24.45 0.38
C GLY A 120 -5.88 23.42 0.16
N PRO A 121 -6.80 23.63 -0.81
CA PRO A 121 -7.85 22.66 -1.10
C PRO A 121 -7.24 21.35 -1.61
N PRO A 122 -7.59 20.20 -1.03
CA PRO A 122 -7.09 18.92 -1.50
C PRO A 122 -7.78 18.51 -2.81
N ALA A 123 -7.07 17.73 -3.61
CA ALA A 123 -7.60 17.15 -4.83
C ALA A 123 -7.25 15.66 -4.91
N ILE A 124 -8.20 14.82 -5.31
CA ILE A 124 -7.87 13.45 -5.72
C ILE A 124 -7.20 13.53 -7.09
N VAL A 125 -6.03 12.91 -7.29
CA VAL A 125 -5.21 13.02 -8.49
C VAL A 125 -4.87 11.65 -9.08
N SER A 126 -4.75 11.59 -10.40
CA SER A 126 -4.49 10.38 -11.19
C SER A 126 -3.98 10.80 -12.56
N ALA A 127 -2.96 10.10 -13.05
CA ALA A 127 -2.36 10.30 -14.36
C ALA A 127 -2.12 8.93 -15.00
N GLU A 128 -2.21 8.87 -16.32
CA GLU A 128 -2.02 7.62 -17.06
C GLU A 128 -0.62 7.04 -16.82
N GLY A 129 -0.54 5.73 -16.57
CA GLY A 129 0.73 5.05 -16.29
C GLY A 129 1.33 5.33 -14.91
N ILE A 130 0.75 6.25 -14.12
CA ILE A 130 1.28 6.64 -12.81
C ILE A 130 0.65 5.83 -11.68
N ARG A 131 1.49 5.40 -10.74
CA ARG A 131 1.08 4.83 -9.46
C ARG A 131 1.72 5.62 -8.32
N TYR A 132 0.93 6.00 -7.33
CA TYR A 132 1.35 6.82 -6.21
C TYR A 132 1.93 5.97 -5.06
N THR A 133 2.79 5.01 -5.40
CA THR A 133 3.55 4.20 -4.42
C THR A 133 4.57 5.05 -3.68
N ASP A 134 5.12 4.53 -2.58
CA ASP A 134 6.16 5.26 -1.83
C ASP A 134 7.53 5.24 -2.54
N VAL A 135 7.70 4.34 -3.51
CA VAL A 135 8.94 4.15 -4.28
C VAL A 135 8.81 4.60 -5.74
N SER A 136 7.67 5.20 -6.13
CA SER A 136 7.44 5.68 -7.50
C SER A 136 8.38 6.80 -7.93
N VAL A 137 8.87 7.57 -6.95
CA VAL A 137 9.88 8.63 -7.16
C VAL A 137 11.27 8.09 -7.50
N ASN A 138 11.50 6.78 -7.40
CA ASN A 138 12.83 6.21 -7.62
C ASN A 138 13.06 5.71 -9.03
N SER A 139 12.06 5.08 -9.66
CA SER A 139 12.10 4.63 -11.06
C SER A 139 10.73 4.13 -11.49
N GLU A 140 10.52 3.99 -12.80
CA GLU A 140 9.31 3.39 -13.37
C GLU A 140 9.13 1.92 -12.93
N ALA A 141 10.21 1.15 -12.88
CA ALA A 141 10.18 -0.24 -12.41
C ALA A 141 9.69 -0.34 -10.96
N LEU A 142 10.18 0.54 -10.08
CA LEU A 142 9.76 0.56 -8.67
C LEU A 142 8.36 1.13 -8.47
N MET A 143 7.95 2.09 -9.29
CA MET A 143 6.56 2.55 -9.34
C MET A 143 5.58 1.39 -9.58
N ASN A 144 6.00 0.42 -10.38
CA ASN A 144 5.22 -0.78 -10.72
C ASN A 144 5.55 -2.02 -9.87
N ALA A 145 6.39 -1.90 -8.84
CA ALA A 145 6.77 -3.06 -8.04
C ALA A 145 5.63 -3.53 -7.11
N VAL A 146 5.49 -4.85 -6.97
CA VAL A 146 4.56 -5.52 -6.08
C VAL A 146 5.21 -5.73 -4.73
N SER A 147 4.54 -5.35 -3.64
CA SER A 147 5.10 -5.48 -2.28
C SER A 147 4.73 -6.79 -1.61
N PHE A 148 5.69 -7.39 -0.92
CA PHE A 148 5.60 -8.68 -0.24
C PHE A 148 5.89 -8.54 1.24
N ILE A 149 5.14 -9.29 2.05
CA ILE A 149 5.41 -9.47 3.48
C ILE A 149 5.25 -10.93 3.86
N ASN A 150 6.24 -11.42 4.60
CA ASN A 150 6.17 -12.69 5.27
C ASN A 150 5.47 -12.54 6.62
N LEU A 151 4.38 -13.27 6.83
CA LEU A 151 3.66 -13.29 8.10
C LEU A 151 4.50 -13.88 9.23
N ALA A 152 5.47 -14.75 8.93
CA ALA A 152 6.43 -15.24 9.91
C ALA A 152 7.29 -14.10 10.48
N SER A 153 7.74 -13.16 9.64
CA SER A 153 8.48 -11.95 10.08
C SER A 153 7.62 -11.05 10.96
N VAL A 154 6.33 -10.87 10.62
CA VAL A 154 5.42 -10.04 11.42
C VAL A 154 5.14 -10.68 12.79
N ARG A 155 4.98 -12.00 12.86
CA ARG A 155 4.85 -12.72 14.13
C ARG A 155 6.12 -12.59 14.96
N ASP A 156 7.30 -12.70 14.35
CA ASP A 156 8.56 -12.56 15.07
C ASP A 156 8.77 -11.15 15.63
N LEU A 157 8.45 -10.13 14.84
CA LEU A 157 8.40 -8.75 15.31
C LEU A 157 7.42 -8.59 16.48
N SER A 158 6.22 -9.20 16.39
CA SER A 158 5.23 -9.14 17.47
C SER A 158 5.78 -9.74 18.77
N ARG A 159 6.47 -10.89 18.69
CA ARG A 159 7.13 -11.53 19.84
C ARG A 159 8.19 -10.61 20.44
N ALA A 160 9.06 -10.03 19.61
CA ALA A 160 10.10 -9.12 20.08
C ALA A 160 9.54 -7.83 20.70
N MET A 161 8.38 -7.35 20.24
CA MET A 161 7.71 -6.18 20.79
C MET A 161 6.85 -6.48 22.03
N GLY A 162 6.50 -7.75 22.28
CA GLY A 162 5.58 -8.13 23.35
C GLY A 162 4.12 -7.72 23.10
N VAL A 163 3.77 -7.36 21.87
CA VAL A 163 2.42 -6.94 21.47
C VAL A 163 2.12 -7.44 20.06
N ALA A 164 0.86 -7.78 19.79
CA ALA A 164 0.43 -8.21 18.47
C ALA A 164 0.55 -7.06 17.45
N VAL A 165 1.27 -7.30 16.35
CA VAL A 165 1.39 -6.34 15.25
C VAL A 165 0.45 -6.75 14.11
N ASN A 166 -0.51 -5.90 13.77
CA ASN A 166 -1.39 -6.12 12.62
C ASN A 166 -0.58 -6.04 11.30
N PRO A 167 -0.54 -7.10 10.47
CA PRO A 167 0.19 -7.10 9.20
C PRO A 167 -0.24 -6.01 8.21
N LEU A 168 -1.48 -5.53 8.28
CA LEU A 168 -2.00 -4.49 7.38
C LEU A 168 -1.36 -3.12 7.61
N ARG A 169 -0.68 -2.90 8.74
CA ARG A 169 0.14 -1.70 9.00
C ARG A 169 1.18 -1.46 7.93
N PHE A 170 1.70 -2.53 7.33
CA PHE A 170 2.77 -2.47 6.35
C PHE A 170 2.28 -2.32 4.90
N ARG A 171 0.96 -2.43 4.68
CA ARG A 171 0.28 -2.16 3.40
C ARG A 171 0.90 -2.87 2.19
N ALA A 172 1.23 -4.15 2.36
CA ALA A 172 1.78 -4.98 1.30
C ALA A 172 0.68 -5.50 0.37
N ASN A 173 1.06 -5.91 -0.85
CA ASN A 173 0.12 -6.48 -1.80
C ASN A 173 -0.03 -7.99 -1.62
N ILE A 174 1.09 -8.68 -1.41
CA ILE A 174 1.13 -10.13 -1.21
C ILE A 174 1.61 -10.40 0.22
N TYR A 175 0.71 -10.94 1.04
CA TYR A 175 1.06 -11.50 2.33
C TYR A 175 1.20 -13.00 2.15
N PHE A 176 2.38 -13.53 2.47
CA PHE A 176 2.66 -14.95 2.35
C PHE A 176 3.17 -15.49 3.69
N ASP A 177 3.16 -16.80 3.84
CA ASP A 177 3.72 -17.46 5.00
C ASP A 177 4.54 -18.67 4.57
N ASN A 178 5.80 -18.71 5.00
CA ASN A 178 6.68 -19.86 4.79
C ASN A 178 7.22 -20.44 6.10
N GLY A 179 6.76 -19.95 7.25
CA GLY A 179 7.23 -20.39 8.57
C GLY A 179 8.65 -19.94 8.95
N GLU A 180 9.36 -19.22 8.08
CA GLU A 180 10.76 -18.81 8.27
C GLU A 180 10.85 -17.28 8.34
N PRO A 181 10.85 -16.67 9.54
CA PRO A 181 10.95 -15.23 9.69
C PRO A 181 12.17 -14.65 8.97
N TRP A 182 11.99 -13.49 8.36
CA TRP A 182 13.02 -12.68 7.70
C TRP A 182 13.64 -13.27 6.44
N SER A 183 13.29 -14.51 6.06
CA SER A 183 13.79 -15.19 4.86
C SER A 183 13.62 -14.38 3.57
N GLU A 184 12.61 -13.51 3.48
CA GLU A 184 12.40 -12.65 2.33
C GLU A 184 13.49 -11.59 2.15
N MET A 185 14.25 -11.26 3.20
CA MET A 185 15.38 -10.33 3.10
C MET A 185 16.51 -10.88 2.23
N ASP A 186 16.67 -12.20 2.17
CA ASP A 186 17.71 -12.90 1.40
C ASP A 186 17.33 -13.14 -0.07
N TRP A 187 16.15 -12.66 -0.48
CA TRP A 187 15.66 -12.84 -1.85
C TRP A 187 16.12 -11.74 -2.79
N MET A 188 16.84 -10.74 -2.28
CA MET A 188 17.38 -9.66 -3.10
C MET A 188 18.11 -10.25 -4.32
N ASP A 189 17.76 -9.74 -5.50
CA ASP A 189 18.34 -10.23 -6.74
C ASP A 189 18.11 -11.72 -7.01
N LYS A 190 16.93 -12.22 -6.63
CA LYS A 190 16.45 -13.56 -6.98
C LYS A 190 15.04 -13.50 -7.54
N ASP A 191 14.69 -14.52 -8.30
CA ASP A 191 13.34 -14.69 -8.83
C ASP A 191 12.51 -15.49 -7.85
N VAL A 192 11.28 -15.03 -7.62
CA VAL A 192 10.28 -15.67 -6.78
C VAL A 192 9.11 -16.03 -7.67
N ARG A 193 8.74 -17.31 -7.64
CA ARG A 193 7.55 -17.81 -8.31
C ARG A 193 6.37 -17.78 -7.34
N VAL A 194 5.27 -17.21 -7.79
CA VAL A 194 3.98 -17.14 -7.08
C VAL A 194 2.90 -17.64 -8.03
N GLY A 195 2.37 -18.83 -7.77
CA GLY A 195 1.53 -19.52 -8.76
C GLY A 195 2.28 -19.70 -10.08
N ASP A 196 1.70 -19.22 -11.18
CA ASP A 196 2.31 -19.25 -12.52
C ASP A 196 3.14 -18.01 -12.88
N THR A 197 3.16 -17.02 -11.98
CA THR A 197 3.87 -15.75 -12.15
C THR A 197 5.30 -15.83 -11.65
N THR A 198 6.16 -14.94 -12.17
CA THR A 198 7.55 -14.81 -11.70
C THR A 198 7.85 -13.35 -11.44
N LEU A 199 8.36 -13.05 -10.25
CA LEU A 199 8.75 -11.73 -9.83
C LEU A 199 10.20 -11.70 -9.40
N ARG A 200 10.97 -10.75 -9.91
CA ARG A 200 12.35 -10.49 -9.49
C ARG A 200 12.31 -9.60 -8.25
N ILE A 201 12.90 -10.01 -7.13
CA ILE A 201 13.00 -9.12 -5.97
C ILE A 201 14.08 -8.07 -6.24
N VAL A 202 13.67 -6.80 -6.15
CA VAL A 202 14.49 -5.64 -6.56
C VAL A 202 14.78 -4.68 -5.43
N ARG A 203 14.13 -4.83 -4.26
CA ARG A 203 14.35 -3.92 -3.12
C ARG A 203 13.82 -4.48 -1.81
N GLN A 204 14.59 -4.30 -0.73
CA GLN A 204 14.10 -4.45 0.65
C GLN A 204 13.34 -3.20 1.10
N THR A 205 12.25 -3.37 1.84
CA THR A 205 11.35 -2.26 2.20
C THR A 205 11.77 -1.61 3.51
N LYS A 206 12.31 -0.39 3.42
CA LYS A 206 12.52 0.48 4.58
C LYS A 206 11.18 0.96 5.15
N ARG A 207 10.95 0.73 6.44
CA ARG A 207 9.71 1.14 7.12
C ARG A 207 9.84 2.54 7.71
N CYS A 208 8.81 3.33 7.50
CA CYS A 208 8.68 4.69 8.03
C CYS A 208 7.58 4.74 9.09
N PRO A 209 7.46 5.82 9.88
CA PRO A 209 6.48 5.92 10.97
C PRO A 209 5.01 5.78 10.57
N ALA A 210 4.67 5.74 9.27
CA ALA A 210 3.31 5.42 8.83
C ALA A 210 2.84 4.03 9.34
N VAL A 211 3.75 3.06 9.50
CA VAL A 211 3.38 1.72 10.01
C VAL A 211 3.03 1.72 11.50
N ASN A 212 3.26 2.82 12.22
CA ASN A 212 2.86 2.97 13.62
C ASN A 212 1.35 3.23 13.78
N VAL A 213 0.65 3.52 12.70
CA VAL A 213 -0.81 3.74 12.73
C VAL A 213 -1.53 2.40 12.67
N ASP A 214 -2.45 2.15 13.60
CA ASP A 214 -3.31 0.98 13.58
C ASP A 214 -4.39 1.11 12.49
N PRO A 215 -4.53 0.14 11.59
CA PRO A 215 -5.48 0.21 10.48
C PRO A 215 -6.95 0.00 10.91
N VAL A 216 -7.20 -0.37 12.18
CA VAL A 216 -8.53 -0.59 12.76
C VAL A 216 -8.92 0.57 13.66
N THR A 217 -8.04 0.97 14.60
CA THR A 217 -8.36 2.03 15.56
C THR A 217 -8.01 3.43 15.07
N ALA A 218 -7.20 3.54 14.02
CA ALA A 218 -6.64 4.80 13.52
C ALA A 218 -5.75 5.54 14.54
N GLU A 219 -5.22 4.83 15.54
CA GLU A 219 -4.31 5.39 16.54
C GLU A 219 -2.85 5.15 16.17
N ARG A 220 -1.97 6.09 16.56
CA ARG A 220 -0.52 5.91 16.49
C ARG A 220 -0.03 5.28 17.80
N ASP A 221 -0.15 3.97 17.88
CA ASP A 221 -0.03 3.19 19.12
C ASP A 221 1.29 2.40 19.24
N LEU A 222 2.00 2.18 18.13
CA LEU A 222 3.25 1.42 18.10
C LEU A 222 4.46 2.25 17.69
N ALA A 223 5.66 1.71 17.93
CA ALA A 223 6.94 2.29 17.48
C ALA A 223 7.73 1.29 16.61
N ILE A 224 7.08 0.76 15.55
CA ILE A 224 7.59 -0.37 14.76
C ILE A 224 8.98 -0.11 14.16
N PRO A 225 9.30 1.03 13.51
CA PRO A 225 10.65 1.25 12.99
C PRO A 225 11.72 1.24 14.10
N ALA A 226 11.42 1.80 15.26
CA ALA A 226 12.34 1.78 16.39
C ALA A 226 12.52 0.37 16.96
N ALA A 227 11.43 -0.41 17.04
CA ALA A 227 11.48 -1.81 17.45
C ALA A 227 12.28 -2.67 16.47
N LEU A 228 12.09 -2.48 15.16
CA LEU A 228 12.88 -3.13 14.12
C LEU A 228 14.38 -2.83 14.32
N SER A 229 14.72 -1.56 14.50
CA SER A 229 16.12 -1.15 14.71
C SER A 229 16.72 -1.74 15.98
N ARG A 230 15.96 -1.76 17.07
CA ARG A 230 16.43 -2.23 18.38
C ARG A 230 16.64 -3.73 18.43
N HIS A 231 15.73 -4.50 17.84
CA HIS A 231 15.68 -5.96 17.99
C HIS A 231 16.33 -6.71 16.82
N PHE A 232 16.41 -6.08 15.64
CA PHE A 232 16.93 -6.72 14.42
C PHE A 232 18.07 -5.92 13.75
N GLY A 233 18.48 -4.79 14.33
CA GLY A 233 19.61 -3.98 13.83
C GLY A 233 19.33 -3.20 12.54
N HIS A 234 18.08 -3.18 12.06
CA HIS A 234 17.69 -2.51 10.82
C HIS A 234 16.25 -1.99 10.87
N VAL A 235 15.83 -1.15 9.93
CA VAL A 235 14.43 -0.68 9.81
C VAL A 235 13.67 -1.32 8.65
N LEU A 236 14.12 -2.50 8.21
CA LEU A 236 13.58 -3.23 7.07
C LEU A 236 12.50 -4.23 7.51
N CYS A 237 11.49 -4.45 6.67
CA CYS A 237 10.53 -5.53 6.80
C CYS A 237 9.80 -5.71 5.47
N GLY A 238 9.76 -6.89 4.86
CA GLY A 238 9.18 -7.12 3.53
C GLY A 238 9.99 -6.56 2.35
N VAL A 239 9.63 -6.94 1.13
CA VAL A 239 10.38 -6.65 -0.11
C VAL A 239 9.48 -6.19 -1.25
N TYR A 240 10.07 -5.63 -2.30
CA TYR A 240 9.41 -5.29 -3.56
C TYR A 240 9.91 -6.20 -4.68
N GLY A 241 8.97 -6.74 -5.47
CA GLY A 241 9.24 -7.56 -6.65
C GLY A 241 8.72 -6.91 -7.93
N GLU A 242 9.52 -6.97 -8.99
CA GLU A 242 9.11 -6.59 -10.35
C GLU A 242 8.56 -7.82 -11.08
N VAL A 243 7.36 -7.70 -11.67
CA VAL A 243 6.76 -8.81 -12.43
C VAL A 243 7.57 -9.06 -13.71
N ARG A 244 8.25 -10.20 -13.78
CA ARG A 244 9.00 -10.67 -14.96
C ARG A 244 8.13 -11.48 -15.90
N LYS A 245 7.29 -12.35 -15.34
CA LYS A 245 6.31 -13.16 -16.07
C LYS A 245 4.94 -12.94 -15.44
N GLY A 246 4.01 -12.45 -16.25
CA GLY A 246 2.61 -12.25 -15.85
C GLY A 246 1.83 -13.56 -15.73
N GLY A 247 0.61 -13.45 -15.20
CA GLY A 247 -0.29 -14.56 -14.90
C GLY A 247 -1.17 -14.22 -13.70
N GLU A 248 -2.07 -15.13 -13.38
CA GLU A 248 -2.96 -14.98 -12.23
C GLU A 248 -2.24 -15.42 -10.95
N VAL A 249 -2.46 -14.68 -9.87
CA VAL A 249 -2.07 -15.05 -8.50
C VAL A 249 -3.32 -15.17 -7.66
N ARG A 250 -3.45 -16.26 -6.90
CA ARG A 250 -4.56 -16.55 -6.00
C ARG A 250 -4.08 -16.68 -4.56
N VAL A 251 -5.00 -16.51 -3.61
CA VAL A 251 -4.79 -17.01 -2.24
C VAL A 251 -4.53 -18.53 -2.31
N GLU A 252 -3.67 -19.04 -1.42
CA GLU A 252 -3.11 -20.39 -1.38
C GLU A 252 -2.08 -20.75 -2.47
N ASP A 253 -1.80 -19.86 -3.44
CA ASP A 253 -0.74 -20.12 -4.41
C ASP A 253 0.62 -20.26 -3.71
N ARG A 254 1.42 -21.22 -4.18
CA ARG A 254 2.76 -21.47 -3.64
C ARG A 254 3.69 -20.30 -3.93
N VAL A 255 4.48 -19.93 -2.93
CA VAL A 255 5.58 -18.97 -3.01
C VAL A 255 6.90 -19.73 -2.92
N THR A 256 7.70 -19.68 -3.98
CA THR A 256 8.96 -20.43 -4.08
C THR A 256 10.07 -19.57 -4.68
N LEU A 257 11.18 -19.47 -3.95
CA LEU A 257 12.43 -18.90 -4.47
C LEU A 257 12.95 -19.79 -5.60
N GLN A 258 13.34 -19.18 -6.72
CA GLN A 258 14.00 -19.85 -7.83
C GLN A 258 15.51 -19.71 -7.64
N GLY A 259 16.24 -20.80 -7.87
CA GLY A 259 17.70 -20.87 -7.76
C GLY A 259 18.40 -20.32 -9.00
#